data_AF-A0A1V1P364-F1
#
_entry.id   AF-A0A1V1P364-F1
#
_cell.length_a   1.000
_cell.length_b   1.000
_cell.length_c   1.000
_cell.angle_alpha   90.00
_cell.angle_beta   90.00
_cell.angle_gamma   90.00
#
_symmetry.space_group_name_H-M   'P 1'
#
loop_
_entity.id
_entity.type
_entity.pdbx_description
1 polymer ?
#
loop_
_entity_poly.entity_id
_entity_poly.type
_entity_poly.pdbx_seq_one_letter_code
_entity_poly.pdbx_strand_id
1 'polypeptide(L)'
;NNKWRLELDIYKNPICACQDITLKIYDKNNKKNKSPKYHLSFDVFDQQAIRLGSNQTSEKDFRLAELFAHDFTEKDWKQLQKLFLNNKRQIAQSTPIDQFDVPFPEDEIEYDFLMISYTDIFPFEKTGYIELNDIKYFLDDQYCLSSTCSCTHVALTCIVVKNEKAIQKADPLTLLFDYQKESYEIMDQGSENIALPKELVDEIKRYDLGKIYKERHQKLRTIYNNFRKKARKNDKNVKNVKNDKKKIIYILSTPLHHPKNRLYCQ
;
A
#
# COMPACT_ATOMS: atom_id res chain seq x y z
N ASN A 1 -26.89 33.51 -8.73
CA ASN A 1 -26.66 32.05 -8.58
C ASN A 1 -25.49 31.59 -9.44
N ASN A 2 -24.27 31.68 -8.91
CA ASN A 2 -23.11 31.07 -9.56
C ASN A 2 -23.18 29.56 -9.35
N LYS A 3 -23.31 28.80 -10.45
CA LYS A 3 -23.23 27.34 -10.40
C LYS A 3 -21.76 26.96 -10.56
N TRP A 4 -21.25 26.08 -9.71
CA TRP A 4 -19.88 25.58 -9.81
C TRP A 4 -19.91 24.14 -10.28
N ARG A 5 -18.86 23.73 -11.01
CA ARG A 5 -18.61 22.31 -11.32
C ARG A 5 -17.42 21.86 -10.50
N LEU A 6 -17.58 20.73 -9.82
CA LEU A 6 -16.58 20.13 -8.96
C LEU A 6 -16.12 18.81 -9.59
N GLU A 7 -14.81 18.58 -9.62
CA GLU A 7 -14.23 17.28 -9.96
C GLU A 7 -13.28 16.87 -8.83
N LEU A 8 -13.35 15.61 -8.41
CA LEU A 8 -12.40 15.02 -7.48
C LEU A 8 -11.31 14.32 -8.29
N ASP A 9 -10.06 14.55 -7.91
CA ASP A 9 -8.88 13.93 -8.49
C ASP A 9 -8.10 13.21 -7.40
N ILE A 10 -7.69 11.98 -7.72
CA ILE A 10 -6.97 11.06 -6.84
C ILE A 10 -5.80 10.52 -7.64
N TYR A 11 -4.61 10.52 -7.04
CA TYR A 11 -3.41 10.07 -7.74
C TYR A 11 -3.55 8.63 -8.23
N LYS A 12 -3.36 8.45 -9.54
CA LYS A 12 -3.71 7.21 -10.28
C LYS A 12 -2.67 6.10 -10.16
N ASN A 13 -1.53 6.35 -9.51
CA ASN A 13 -0.58 5.29 -9.26
C ASN A 13 -1.18 4.30 -8.23
N PRO A 14 -1.40 3.02 -8.57
CA PRO A 14 -2.05 2.06 -7.69
C PRO A 14 -1.25 1.76 -6.41
N ILE A 15 0.07 1.92 -6.45
CA ILE A 15 0.97 1.58 -5.34
C ILE A 15 1.44 2.81 -4.55
N CYS A 16 1.08 4.03 -4.96
CA CYS A 16 1.46 5.19 -4.13
C CYS A 16 0.68 5.15 -2.81
N ALA A 17 1.42 5.28 -1.71
CA ALA A 17 0.91 5.50 -0.36
C ALA A 17 0.44 6.96 -0.10
N CYS A 18 0.48 7.81 -1.12
CA CYS A 18 -0.09 9.15 -1.16
C CYS A 18 -1.54 9.12 -0.63
N GLN A 19 -1.88 9.98 0.34
CA GLN A 19 -3.18 10.03 1.02
C GLN A 19 -4.05 11.22 0.56
N ASP A 20 -3.62 11.89 -0.51
CA ASP A 20 -4.23 13.13 -0.95
C ASP A 20 -5.48 12.95 -1.84
N ILE A 21 -6.47 13.81 -1.62
CA ILE A 21 -7.55 14.11 -2.57
C ILE A 21 -7.40 15.56 -3.01
N THR A 22 -7.61 15.82 -4.31
CA THR A 22 -7.73 17.18 -4.85
C THR A 22 -9.12 17.47 -5.40
N LEU A 23 -9.76 18.51 -4.89
CA LEU A 23 -11.00 19.08 -5.41
C LEU A 23 -10.67 20.18 -6.44
N LYS A 24 -10.98 19.92 -7.70
CA LYS A 24 -10.87 20.87 -8.82
C LYS A 24 -12.18 21.61 -9.00
N ILE A 25 -12.15 22.94 -8.85
CA ILE A 25 -13.33 23.80 -8.93
C ILE A 25 -13.31 24.57 -10.24
N TYR A 26 -14.35 24.43 -11.07
CA TYR A 26 -14.49 25.12 -12.35
C TYR A 26 -15.68 26.07 -12.34
N ASP A 27 -15.50 27.22 -13.00
CA ASP A 27 -16.60 28.12 -13.32
C ASP A 27 -17.58 27.43 -14.30
N LYS A 28 -18.89 27.68 -14.18
CA LYS A 28 -19.92 27.07 -15.05
C LYS A 28 -19.63 27.27 -16.53
N ASN A 29 -19.11 28.45 -16.89
CA ASN A 29 -18.88 28.85 -18.27
C ASN A 29 -17.58 28.26 -18.85
N ASN A 30 -16.82 27.50 -18.05
CA ASN A 30 -15.67 26.78 -18.55
C ASN A 30 -16.12 25.62 -19.44
N LYS A 31 -15.91 25.79 -20.75
CA LYS A 31 -15.97 24.71 -21.75
C LYS A 31 -15.03 23.56 -21.31
N LYS A 32 -15.37 22.32 -21.70
CA LYS A 32 -14.46 21.17 -21.62
C LYS A 32 -13.08 21.62 -22.15
N ASN A 33 -12.02 21.45 -21.35
CA ASN A 33 -10.60 21.80 -21.61
C ASN A 33 -10.04 23.09 -20.98
N LYS A 34 -10.80 23.85 -20.19
CA LYS A 34 -10.20 24.95 -19.38
C LYS A 34 -9.66 24.44 -18.04
N SER A 35 -8.60 25.09 -17.55
CA SER A 35 -8.02 24.80 -16.24
C SER A 35 -9.00 25.07 -15.10
N PRO A 36 -8.86 24.38 -13.96
CA PRO A 36 -9.63 24.70 -12.77
C PRO A 36 -9.38 26.14 -12.33
N LYS A 37 -10.39 26.75 -11.73
CA LYS A 37 -10.27 28.04 -11.04
C LYS A 37 -9.53 27.89 -9.71
N TYR A 38 -9.75 26.77 -9.03
CA TYR A 38 -9.11 26.42 -7.75
C TYR A 38 -8.76 24.93 -7.69
N HIS A 39 -7.65 24.61 -7.03
CA HIS A 39 -7.22 23.26 -6.67
C HIS A 39 -7.09 23.16 -5.15
N LEU A 40 -8.05 22.51 -4.50
CA LEU A 40 -8.02 22.36 -3.04
C LEU A 40 -7.56 20.94 -2.72
N SER A 41 -6.46 20.78 -2.02
CA SER A 41 -5.89 19.47 -1.71
C SER A 41 -5.94 19.18 -0.22
N PHE A 42 -6.26 17.94 0.12
CA PHE A 42 -6.47 17.48 1.49
C PHE A 42 -5.77 16.15 1.71
N ASP A 43 -5.11 15.99 2.85
CA ASP A 43 -4.78 14.67 3.38
C ASP A 43 -6.02 14.13 4.09
N VAL A 44 -6.58 13.01 3.61
CA VAL A 44 -7.85 12.50 4.13
C VAL A 44 -7.72 11.76 5.45
N PHE A 45 -6.53 11.26 5.80
CA PHE A 45 -6.33 10.54 7.06
C PHE A 45 -5.84 11.47 8.17
N ASP A 46 -4.96 12.41 7.84
CA ASP A 46 -4.54 13.48 8.76
C ASP A 46 -5.60 14.59 8.90
N GLN A 47 -6.66 14.55 8.07
CA GLN A 47 -7.81 15.46 8.12
C GLN A 47 -7.42 16.94 8.04
N GLN A 48 -6.52 17.26 7.10
CA GLN A 48 -5.96 18.59 6.96
C GLN A 48 -5.80 19.01 5.51
N ALA A 49 -5.81 20.32 5.26
CA ALA A 49 -5.41 20.88 3.97
C ALA A 49 -3.90 20.73 3.77
N ILE A 50 -3.47 20.48 2.52
CA ILE A 50 -2.06 20.29 2.18
C ILE A 50 -1.67 21.09 0.93
N ARG A 51 -0.37 21.29 0.75
CA ARG A 51 0.21 21.84 -0.50
C ARG A 51 0.80 20.70 -1.32
N LEU A 52 0.41 20.62 -2.59
CA LEU A 52 0.98 19.64 -3.52
C LEU A 52 2.30 20.18 -4.07
N GLY A 53 3.42 19.74 -3.48
CA GLY A 53 4.75 20.21 -3.85
C GLY A 53 4.97 21.72 -3.65
N SER A 54 6.21 22.18 -3.81
CA SER A 54 6.57 23.58 -3.53
C SER A 54 5.96 24.59 -4.51
N ASN A 55 5.53 24.16 -5.71
CA ASN A 55 5.16 25.07 -6.80
C ASN A 55 3.76 24.84 -7.40
N GLN A 56 2.96 23.85 -6.96
CA GLN A 56 1.68 23.54 -7.63
C GLN A 56 0.46 24.18 -6.96
N THR A 57 0.53 24.50 -5.67
CA THR A 57 -0.58 25.10 -4.92
C THR A 57 -0.35 26.58 -4.66
N SER A 58 -1.22 27.44 -5.20
CA SER A 58 -1.18 28.88 -4.90
C SER A 58 -1.53 29.15 -3.44
N GLU A 59 -1.03 30.25 -2.85
CA GLU A 59 -1.39 30.65 -1.47
C GLU A 59 -2.90 30.78 -1.30
N LYS A 60 -3.57 31.34 -2.32
CA LYS A 60 -5.01 31.52 -2.32
C LYS A 60 -5.76 30.17 -2.29
N ASP A 61 -5.29 29.19 -3.06
CA ASP A 61 -5.89 27.86 -3.12
C ASP A 61 -5.70 27.13 -1.79
N PHE A 62 -4.51 27.21 -1.19
CA PHE A 62 -4.24 26.61 0.11
C PHE A 62 -5.10 27.24 1.22
N ARG A 63 -5.19 28.57 1.29
CA ARG A 63 -6.07 29.25 2.26
C ARG A 63 -7.53 28.85 2.10
N LEU A 64 -8.00 28.70 0.86
CA LEU A 64 -9.35 28.23 0.61
C LEU A 64 -9.52 26.75 1.04
N ALA A 65 -8.52 25.91 0.83
CA ALA A 65 -8.54 24.53 1.32
C ALA A 65 -8.56 24.46 2.85
N GLU A 66 -7.77 25.29 3.55
CA GLU A 66 -7.79 25.39 5.02
C GLU A 66 -9.18 25.76 5.54
N LEU A 67 -9.87 26.72 4.89
CA LEU A 67 -11.23 27.08 5.26
C LEU A 67 -12.21 25.91 5.09
N PHE A 68 -12.12 25.16 4.00
CA PHE A 68 -12.94 23.96 3.80
C PHE A 68 -12.63 22.89 4.85
N ALA A 69 -11.35 22.63 5.11
CA ALA A 69 -10.92 21.62 6.08
C ALA A 69 -11.37 21.96 7.51
N HIS A 70 -11.34 23.24 7.88
CA HIS A 70 -11.85 23.73 9.16
C HIS A 70 -13.35 23.50 9.31
N ASP A 71 -14.11 23.67 8.23
CA ASP A 71 -15.57 23.55 8.25
C ASP A 71 -16.07 22.10 8.05
N PHE A 72 -15.19 21.16 7.69
CA PHE A 72 -15.53 19.75 7.57
C PHE A 72 -15.81 19.13 8.93
N THR A 73 -16.95 18.45 9.03
CA THR A 73 -17.28 17.62 10.18
C THR A 73 -16.53 16.29 10.11
N GLU A 74 -16.47 15.55 11.22
CA GLU A 74 -15.94 14.17 11.23
C GLU A 74 -16.65 13.28 10.19
N LYS A 75 -17.95 13.51 9.96
CA LYS A 75 -18.73 12.78 8.96
C LYS A 75 -18.26 13.09 7.53
N ASP A 76 -17.84 14.32 7.24
CA ASP A 76 -17.34 14.72 5.92
C ASP A 76 -15.97 14.08 5.66
N TRP A 77 -15.08 14.10 6.66
CA TRP A 77 -13.79 13.41 6.59
C TRP A 77 -13.96 11.90 6.37
N LYS A 78 -14.86 11.25 7.12
CA LYS A 78 -15.19 9.82 6.92
C LYS A 78 -15.72 9.52 5.52
N GLN A 79 -16.51 10.41 4.93
CA GLN A 79 -16.98 10.27 3.55
C GLN A 79 -15.83 10.40 2.54
N LEU A 80 -14.93 11.36 2.73
CA LEU A 80 -13.74 11.54 1.88
C LEU A 80 -12.80 10.34 1.97
N GLN A 81 -12.51 9.84 3.17
CA GLN A 81 -11.72 8.63 3.37
C GLN A 81 -12.34 7.41 2.66
N LYS A 82 -13.66 7.22 2.79
CA LYS A 82 -14.36 6.13 2.12
C LYS A 82 -14.27 6.25 0.60
N LEU A 83 -14.46 7.46 0.06
CA LEU A 83 -14.34 7.72 -1.37
C LEU A 83 -12.91 7.48 -1.87
N PHE A 84 -11.92 7.97 -1.12
CA PHE A 84 -10.50 7.77 -1.40
C PHE A 84 -10.14 6.28 -1.48
N LEU A 85 -10.43 5.54 -0.41
CA LEU A 85 -10.11 4.11 -0.29
C LEU A 85 -10.77 3.30 -1.41
N ASN A 86 -12.05 3.58 -1.72
CA ASN A 86 -12.75 2.88 -2.80
C ASN A 86 -12.09 3.13 -4.17
N ASN A 87 -11.72 4.39 -4.46
CA ASN A 87 -11.05 4.72 -5.72
C ASN A 87 -9.67 4.07 -5.81
N LYS A 88 -8.85 4.15 -4.75
CA LYS A 88 -7.51 3.54 -4.75
C LYS A 88 -7.56 2.03 -4.92
N ARG A 89 -8.50 1.35 -4.27
CA ARG A 89 -8.74 -0.09 -4.45
C ARG A 89 -9.18 -0.41 -5.87
N GLN A 90 -10.12 0.35 -6.43
CA GLN A 90 -10.55 0.15 -7.81
C GLN A 90 -9.40 0.33 -8.81
N ILE A 91 -8.56 1.36 -8.61
CA ILE A 91 -7.37 1.59 -9.42
C ILE A 91 -6.41 0.39 -9.31
N ALA A 92 -6.09 -0.07 -8.09
CA ALA A 92 -5.21 -1.23 -7.88
C ALA A 92 -5.77 -2.55 -8.43
N GLN A 93 -7.09 -2.74 -8.43
CA GLN A 93 -7.75 -3.92 -8.96
C GLN A 93 -7.86 -3.92 -10.49
N SER A 94 -8.06 -2.74 -11.10
CA SER A 94 -8.20 -2.59 -12.55
C SER A 94 -6.88 -2.39 -13.29
N THR A 95 -5.79 -2.09 -12.58
CA THR A 95 -4.46 -1.94 -13.19
C THR A 95 -3.95 -3.31 -13.66
N PRO A 96 -3.60 -3.47 -14.96
CA PRO A 96 -2.96 -4.68 -15.46
C PRO A 96 -1.67 -5.02 -14.70
N ILE A 97 -1.44 -6.32 -14.45
CA ILE A 97 -0.36 -6.77 -13.56
C ILE A 97 1.06 -6.43 -14.07
N ASP A 98 1.22 -6.20 -15.37
CA ASP A 98 2.47 -5.82 -16.03
C ASP A 98 2.76 -4.31 -15.97
N GLN A 99 1.75 -3.50 -15.66
CA GLN A 99 1.84 -2.05 -15.49
C GLN A 99 2.29 -1.63 -14.08
N PHE A 100 2.34 -2.56 -13.13
CA PHE A 100 2.96 -2.28 -11.84
C PHE A 100 4.46 -2.04 -12.00
N ASP A 101 4.92 -0.92 -11.43
CA ASP A 101 6.32 -0.51 -11.41
C ASP A 101 6.76 -0.34 -9.95
N VAL A 102 7.01 -1.48 -9.32
CA VAL A 102 7.38 -1.56 -7.91
C VAL A 102 8.91 -1.67 -7.81
N PRO A 103 9.59 -0.79 -7.06
CA PRO A 103 11.01 -0.96 -6.78
C PRO A 103 11.18 -2.05 -5.71
N PHE A 104 11.66 -3.23 -6.12
CA PHE A 104 11.99 -4.30 -5.18
C PHE A 104 13.48 -4.30 -4.81
N PRO A 105 13.83 -4.61 -3.54
CA PRO A 105 15.20 -4.90 -3.14
C PRO A 105 15.60 -6.32 -3.62
N GLU A 106 15.93 -6.47 -4.92
CA GLU A 106 16.21 -7.80 -5.54
C GLU A 106 17.25 -8.62 -4.79
N ASP A 107 18.38 -8.00 -4.41
CA ASP A 107 19.47 -8.72 -3.76
C ASP A 107 19.04 -9.29 -2.39
N GLU A 108 18.30 -8.50 -1.59
CA GLU A 108 17.79 -8.95 -0.28
C GLU A 108 16.73 -10.06 -0.44
N ILE A 109 15.92 -10.00 -1.50
CA ILE A 109 14.92 -11.05 -1.78
C ILE A 109 15.58 -12.35 -2.22
N GLU A 110 16.55 -12.29 -3.14
CA GLU A 110 17.13 -13.49 -3.75
C GLU A 110 18.22 -14.13 -2.88
N TYR A 111 18.99 -13.35 -2.12
CA TYR A 111 20.14 -13.85 -1.36
C TYR A 111 19.90 -13.90 0.14
N ASP A 112 19.14 -12.94 0.69
CA ASP A 112 18.84 -12.91 2.13
C ASP A 112 17.45 -13.50 2.43
N PHE A 113 16.67 -13.86 1.40
CA PHE A 113 15.31 -14.38 1.51
C PHE A 113 14.32 -13.42 2.18
N LEU A 114 14.49 -12.11 1.97
CA LEU A 114 13.59 -11.08 2.49
C LEU A 114 12.14 -11.36 2.05
N MET A 115 11.24 -11.37 3.03
CA MET A 115 9.80 -11.42 2.81
C MET A 115 9.24 -10.00 2.65
N ILE A 116 8.30 -9.83 1.72
CA ILE A 116 7.72 -8.53 1.38
C ILE A 116 6.29 -8.46 1.91
N SER A 117 5.96 -7.41 2.69
CA SER A 117 4.58 -7.16 3.12
C SER A 117 3.72 -6.83 1.92
N TYR A 118 2.52 -7.40 1.88
CA TYR A 118 1.55 -7.05 0.86
C TYR A 118 1.09 -5.59 0.98
N THR A 119 1.06 -5.05 2.20
CA THR A 119 0.64 -3.67 2.45
C THR A 119 1.71 -2.65 2.08
N ASP A 120 3.00 -3.04 2.05
CA ASP A 120 4.08 -2.19 1.50
C ASP A 120 3.87 -1.92 0.00
N ILE A 121 3.29 -2.88 -0.72
CA ILE A 121 3.00 -2.76 -2.16
C ILE A 121 1.60 -2.19 -2.42
N PHE A 122 0.61 -2.60 -1.62
CA PHE A 122 -0.79 -2.21 -1.77
C PHE A 122 -1.33 -1.55 -0.48
N PRO A 123 -0.93 -0.30 -0.18
CA PRO A 123 -1.18 0.34 1.12
C PRO A 123 -2.66 0.56 1.46
N PHE A 124 -3.55 0.52 0.46
CA PHE A 124 -4.98 0.76 0.65
C PHE A 124 -5.86 -0.46 0.36
N GLU A 125 -5.28 -1.64 0.10
CA GLU A 125 -6.07 -2.86 -0.06
C GLU A 125 -6.82 -3.17 1.25
N LYS A 126 -7.95 -3.89 1.16
CA LYS A 126 -8.62 -4.36 2.38
C LYS A 126 -7.70 -5.33 3.11
N THR A 127 -7.30 -5.00 4.32
CA THR A 127 -6.50 -5.88 5.17
C THR A 127 -7.39 -6.87 5.91
N GLY A 128 -6.83 -8.03 6.24
CA GLY A 128 -7.52 -9.02 7.07
C GLY A 128 -7.57 -8.53 8.50
N TYR A 129 -8.78 -8.47 9.06
CA TYR A 129 -8.97 -8.28 10.49
C TYR A 129 -9.64 -9.53 11.05
N ILE A 130 -9.19 -9.93 12.23
CA ILE A 130 -9.84 -10.95 13.04
C ILE A 130 -10.24 -10.32 14.35
N GLU A 131 -11.41 -10.67 14.84
CA GLU A 131 -11.86 -10.26 16.17
C GLU A 131 -12.00 -11.51 17.03
N LEU A 132 -11.25 -11.54 18.14
CA LEU A 132 -11.27 -12.65 19.08
C LEU A 132 -11.24 -12.09 20.50
N ASN A 133 -12.19 -12.50 21.33
CA ASN A 133 -12.32 -12.07 22.72
C ASN A 133 -12.35 -10.53 22.87
N ASP A 134 -13.15 -9.86 22.03
CA ASP A 134 -13.26 -8.39 21.93
C ASP A 134 -11.94 -7.66 21.60
N ILE A 135 -10.93 -8.41 21.14
CA ILE A 135 -9.66 -7.87 20.65
C ILE A 135 -9.64 -7.97 19.13
N LYS A 136 -9.46 -6.81 18.48
CA LYS A 136 -9.27 -6.73 17.05
C LYS A 136 -7.79 -6.89 16.70
N TYR A 137 -7.49 -7.85 15.84
CA TYR A 137 -6.17 -8.11 15.30
C TYR A 137 -6.13 -7.67 13.84
N PHE A 138 -5.11 -6.89 13.50
CA PHE A 138 -4.68 -6.63 12.13
C PHE A 138 -3.64 -7.67 11.76
N LEU A 139 -3.85 -8.36 10.63
CA LEU A 139 -2.89 -9.34 10.12
C LEU A 139 -2.03 -8.67 9.04
N ASP A 140 -0.77 -8.38 9.38
CA ASP A 140 0.23 -7.98 8.37
C ASP A 140 0.80 -9.25 7.72
N ASP A 141 0.53 -9.42 6.43
CA ASP A 141 0.92 -10.60 5.67
C ASP A 141 2.15 -10.33 4.79
N GLN A 142 3.22 -11.10 5.02
CA GLN A 142 4.48 -11.02 4.29
C GLN A 142 4.76 -12.30 3.50
N TYR A 143 5.37 -12.15 2.32
CA TYR A 143 5.53 -13.24 1.35
C TYR A 143 6.96 -13.38 0.84
N CYS A 144 7.42 -14.61 0.69
CA CYS A 144 8.70 -14.92 0.05
C CYS A 144 8.58 -14.82 -1.48
N LEU A 145 9.31 -13.87 -2.07
CA LEU A 145 9.31 -13.65 -3.52
C LEU A 145 10.53 -14.24 -4.25
N SER A 146 11.47 -14.84 -3.51
CA SER A 146 12.68 -15.46 -4.07
C SER A 146 12.34 -16.41 -5.21
N SER A 147 13.08 -16.30 -6.32
CA SER A 147 12.81 -17.07 -7.53
C SER A 147 13.18 -18.54 -7.46
N THR A 148 14.00 -18.91 -6.46
CA THR A 148 14.42 -20.28 -6.19
C THR A 148 13.52 -20.97 -5.17
N CYS A 149 12.59 -20.24 -4.55
CA CYS A 149 11.71 -20.74 -3.51
C CYS A 149 10.29 -21.04 -4.02
N SER A 150 9.79 -22.24 -3.74
CA SER A 150 8.43 -22.67 -4.07
C SER A 150 7.49 -22.70 -2.86
N CYS A 151 7.85 -22.05 -1.74
CA CYS A 151 7.08 -22.15 -0.50
C CYS A 151 5.64 -21.64 -0.65
N THR A 152 4.77 -22.15 0.21
CA THR A 152 3.37 -21.76 0.37
C THR A 152 3.11 -21.09 1.72
N HIS A 153 4.19 -20.62 2.35
CA HIS A 153 4.13 -19.94 3.63
C HIS A 153 3.84 -18.45 3.44
N VAL A 154 3.05 -17.92 4.36
CA VAL A 154 2.87 -16.48 4.61
C VAL A 154 3.26 -16.23 6.06
N ALA A 155 4.11 -15.23 6.29
CA ALA A 155 4.36 -14.79 7.65
C ALA A 155 3.27 -13.79 8.04
N LEU A 156 2.58 -14.07 9.14
CA LEU A 156 1.48 -13.28 9.67
C LEU A 156 1.90 -12.66 10.99
N THR A 157 2.11 -11.36 10.99
CA THR A 157 2.31 -10.60 12.23
C THR A 157 0.97 -10.09 12.72
N CYS A 158 0.52 -10.59 13.87
CA CYS A 158 -0.77 -10.29 14.47
C CYS A 158 -0.66 -9.05 15.37
N ILE A 159 -1.09 -7.90 14.84
CA ILE A 159 -0.97 -6.61 15.51
C ILE A 159 -2.30 -6.27 16.20
N VAL A 160 -2.26 -6.04 17.51
CA VAL A 160 -3.45 -5.64 18.27
C VAL A 160 -3.87 -4.21 17.90
N VAL A 161 -5.15 -4.02 17.65
CA VAL A 161 -5.79 -2.74 17.34
C VAL A 161 -6.78 -2.38 18.45
N LYS A 162 -6.55 -1.25 19.12
CA LYS A 162 -7.50 -0.67 20.10
C LYS A 162 -7.83 0.77 19.69
N ASN A 163 -9.11 1.14 19.77
CA ASN A 163 -9.58 2.47 19.37
C ASN A 163 -9.08 2.88 17.97
N GLU A 164 -9.16 1.95 17.02
CA GLU A 164 -8.71 2.13 15.63
C GLU A 164 -7.20 2.40 15.45
N LYS A 165 -6.38 2.19 16.49
CA LYS A 165 -4.94 2.39 16.45
C LYS A 165 -4.20 1.09 16.75
N ALA A 166 -3.18 0.81 15.96
CA ALA A 166 -2.24 -0.27 16.21
C ALA A 166 -1.44 0.02 17.50
N ILE A 167 -1.36 -0.95 18.40
CA ILE A 167 -0.58 -0.82 19.63
C ILE A 167 0.88 -1.14 19.32
N GLN A 168 1.67 -0.10 18.99
CA GLN A 168 3.07 -0.24 18.58
C GLN A 168 4.03 -0.79 19.66
N LYS A 169 3.60 -0.84 20.93
CA LYS A 169 4.42 -1.35 22.05
C LYS A 169 4.26 -2.85 22.33
N ALA A 170 3.37 -3.53 21.60
CA ALA A 170 3.19 -4.96 21.80
C ALA A 170 4.24 -5.71 20.96
N ASP A 171 4.99 -6.63 21.58
CA ASP A 171 5.71 -7.69 20.87
C ASP A 171 4.65 -8.59 20.21
N PRO A 172 4.45 -8.48 18.88
CA PRO A 172 3.32 -9.11 18.22
C PRO A 172 3.60 -10.59 18.00
N LEU A 173 2.57 -11.44 18.13
CA LEU A 173 2.66 -12.81 17.66
C LEU A 173 2.98 -12.82 16.18
N THR A 174 3.97 -13.63 15.80
CA THR A 174 4.28 -13.89 14.40
C THR A 174 4.19 -15.37 14.11
N LEU A 175 3.38 -15.72 13.12
CA LEU A 175 3.15 -17.09 12.68
C LEU A 175 3.64 -17.27 11.26
N LEU A 176 4.19 -18.43 10.95
CA LEU A 176 4.40 -18.86 9.58
C LEU A 176 3.27 -19.82 9.20
N PHE A 177 2.32 -19.35 8.40
CA PHE A 177 1.12 -20.11 8.01
C PHE A 177 1.29 -20.70 6.60
N ASP A 178 1.17 -22.02 6.47
CA ASP A 178 1.13 -22.71 5.17
C ASP A 178 -0.32 -22.70 4.66
N TYR A 179 -0.65 -21.80 3.74
CA TYR A 179 -2.01 -21.68 3.22
C TYR A 179 -2.42 -22.86 2.31
N GLN A 180 -1.50 -23.75 1.94
CA GLN A 180 -1.81 -24.95 1.15
C GLN A 180 -2.09 -26.15 2.05
N LYS A 181 -1.33 -26.32 3.14
CA LYS A 181 -1.52 -27.41 4.11
C LYS A 181 -2.42 -27.04 5.27
N GLU A 182 -2.75 -25.77 5.42
CA GLU A 182 -3.47 -25.20 6.56
C GLU A 182 -2.79 -25.50 7.91
N SER A 183 -1.46 -25.55 7.91
CA SER A 183 -0.63 -25.73 9.10
C SER A 183 0.06 -24.42 9.46
N TYR A 184 0.60 -24.33 10.68
CA TYR A 184 1.34 -23.15 11.12
C TYR A 184 2.50 -23.50 12.03
N GLU A 185 3.49 -22.62 12.03
CA GLU A 185 4.60 -22.60 12.97
C GLU A 185 4.63 -21.26 13.69
N ILE A 186 5.06 -21.24 14.94
CA ILE A 186 5.20 -20.01 15.72
C ILE A 186 6.61 -19.50 15.52
N MET A 187 6.75 -18.33 14.91
CA MET A 187 8.04 -17.66 14.72
C MET A 187 8.40 -16.83 15.95
N ASP A 188 7.40 -16.13 16.51
CA ASP A 188 7.52 -15.33 17.73
C ASP A 188 6.21 -15.48 18.49
N GLN A 189 6.29 -15.82 19.80
CA GLN A 189 5.10 -15.96 20.65
C GLN A 189 4.46 -14.62 21.03
N GLY A 190 5.16 -13.50 20.90
CA GLY A 190 4.70 -12.20 21.37
C GLY A 190 4.48 -12.14 22.89
N SER A 191 3.80 -11.10 23.36
CA SER A 191 3.52 -10.89 24.79
C SER A 191 2.46 -11.86 25.37
N GLU A 192 2.40 -12.08 26.68
CA GLU A 192 1.41 -13.00 27.31
C GLU A 192 -0.07 -12.58 27.16
N ASN A 193 -0.36 -11.35 26.73
CA ASN A 193 -1.71 -10.76 26.72
C ASN A 193 -2.44 -10.82 25.37
N ILE A 194 -2.01 -11.71 24.48
CA ILE A 194 -2.64 -11.93 23.17
C ILE A 194 -3.31 -13.30 23.12
N ALA A 195 -4.20 -13.46 22.15
CA ALA A 195 -4.85 -14.73 21.83
C ALA A 195 -3.83 -15.87 21.64
N LEU A 196 -4.24 -17.09 21.99
CA LEU A 196 -3.39 -18.24 21.73
C LEU A 196 -3.21 -18.42 20.21
N PRO A 197 -2.02 -18.80 19.73
CA PRO A 197 -1.75 -19.02 18.31
C PRO A 197 -2.79 -19.89 17.62
N LYS A 198 -3.24 -20.95 18.30
CA LYS A 198 -4.26 -21.86 17.79
C LYS A 198 -5.59 -21.16 17.54
N GLU A 199 -6.04 -20.28 18.44
CA GLU A 199 -7.32 -19.60 18.32
C GLU A 199 -7.31 -18.65 17.11
N LEU A 200 -6.22 -17.90 16.93
CA LEU A 200 -6.04 -17.03 15.76
C LEU A 200 -6.03 -17.82 14.45
N VAL A 201 -5.36 -18.97 14.43
CA VAL A 201 -5.33 -19.84 13.25
C VAL A 201 -6.70 -20.44 12.95
N ASP A 202 -7.46 -20.84 13.98
CA ASP A 202 -8.81 -21.35 13.81
C ASP A 202 -9.74 -20.27 13.21
N GLU A 203 -9.58 -18.99 13.60
CA GLU A 203 -10.28 -17.87 12.96
C GLU A 203 -9.81 -17.64 11.51
N ILE A 204 -8.50 -17.67 11.24
CA ILE A 204 -7.94 -17.57 9.87
C ILE A 204 -8.59 -18.60 8.94
N LYS A 205 -8.72 -19.84 9.41
CA LYS A 205 -9.36 -20.94 8.67
C LYS A 205 -10.86 -20.73 8.52
N ARG A 206 -11.56 -20.28 9.57
CA ARG A 206 -13.00 -20.02 9.54
C ARG A 206 -13.39 -19.00 8.48
N TYR A 207 -12.57 -17.96 8.29
CA TYR A 207 -12.80 -16.93 7.28
C TYR A 207 -12.23 -17.28 5.90
N ASP A 208 -11.68 -18.49 5.71
CA ASP A 208 -11.01 -18.94 4.48
C ASP A 208 -9.96 -17.93 3.97
N LEU A 209 -9.20 -17.34 4.89
CA LEU A 209 -8.17 -16.36 4.52
C LEU A 209 -7.01 -17.03 3.76
N GLY A 210 -6.87 -18.36 3.83
CA GLY A 210 -5.88 -19.12 3.07
C GLY A 210 -5.98 -18.88 1.56
N LYS A 211 -7.19 -18.80 1.02
CA LYS A 211 -7.42 -18.45 -0.40
C LYS A 211 -6.92 -17.04 -0.71
N ILE A 212 -7.20 -16.07 0.15
CA ILE A 212 -6.76 -14.68 -0.02
C ILE A 212 -5.23 -14.62 0.00
N TYR A 213 -4.57 -15.30 0.94
CA TYR A 213 -3.11 -15.32 1.03
C TYR A 213 -2.47 -15.94 -0.21
N LYS A 214 -3.03 -17.04 -0.72
CA LYS A 214 -2.59 -17.65 -1.98
C LYS A 214 -2.69 -16.68 -3.15
N GLU A 215 -3.82 -16.01 -3.33
CA GLU A 215 -4.04 -15.03 -4.42
C GLU A 215 -3.05 -13.86 -4.32
N ARG A 216 -2.84 -13.33 -3.11
CA ARG A 216 -1.88 -12.25 -2.83
C ARG A 216 -0.45 -12.67 -3.13
N HIS A 217 -0.04 -13.86 -2.68
CA HIS A 217 1.29 -14.39 -2.94
C HIS A 217 1.56 -14.53 -4.45
N GLN A 218 0.60 -15.10 -5.19
CA GLN A 218 0.70 -15.25 -6.64
C GLN A 218 0.78 -13.90 -7.36
N LYS A 219 -0.02 -12.92 -6.92
CA LYS A 219 0.01 -11.55 -7.44
C LYS A 219 1.39 -10.92 -7.24
N LEU A 220 1.94 -10.94 -6.02
CA LEU A 220 3.26 -10.38 -5.74
C LEU A 220 4.37 -11.09 -6.51
N ARG A 221 4.38 -12.43 -6.57
CA ARG A 221 5.34 -13.18 -7.38
C ARG A 221 5.30 -12.79 -8.85
N THR A 222 4.10 -12.57 -9.40
CA THR A 222 3.95 -12.15 -10.80
C THR A 222 4.51 -10.75 -11.03
N ILE A 223 4.21 -9.80 -10.13
CA ILE A 223 4.73 -8.43 -10.20
C ILE A 223 6.27 -8.43 -10.08
N TYR A 224 6.81 -9.17 -9.12
CA TYR A 224 8.25 -9.31 -8.93
C TYR A 224 8.95 -9.95 -10.14
N ASN A 225 8.37 -11.01 -10.72
CA ASN A 225 8.88 -11.61 -11.95
C ASN A 225 8.90 -10.62 -13.12
N ASN A 226 7.89 -9.75 -13.23
CA ASN A 226 7.87 -8.69 -14.25
C ASN A 226 8.97 -7.66 -14.01
N PHE A 227 9.19 -7.25 -12.76
CA PHE A 227 10.29 -6.38 -12.35
C PHE A 227 11.66 -6.96 -12.79
N ARG A 228 11.95 -8.22 -12.44
CA ARG A 228 13.21 -8.89 -12.83
C ARG A 228 13.40 -8.99 -14.34
N LYS A 229 12.32 -9.29 -15.07
CA LYS A 229 12.35 -9.33 -16.55
C LYS A 229 12.68 -7.95 -17.14
N LYS A 230 12.13 -6.87 -16.59
CA LYS A 230 12.43 -5.49 -17.01
C LYS A 230 13.90 -5.14 -16.72
N ALA A 231 14.41 -5.45 -15.52
CA ALA A 231 15.80 -5.23 -15.14
C ALA A 231 16.79 -5.93 -16.09
N ARG A 232 16.58 -7.23 -16.36
CA ARG A 232 17.43 -8.01 -17.28
C ARG A 232 17.40 -7.49 -18.73
N LYS A 233 16.27 -6.96 -19.20
CA LYS A 233 16.18 -6.34 -20.54
C LYS A 233 16.99 -5.03 -20.59
N ASN A 234 16.90 -4.22 -19.54
CA ASN A 234 17.67 -2.98 -19.44
C ASN A 234 19.18 -3.27 -19.41
N ASP A 235 19.63 -4.29 -18.69
CA ASP A 235 21.05 -4.67 -18.68
C ASP A 235 21.57 -5.12 -20.05
N LYS A 236 20.78 -5.91 -20.80
CA LYS A 236 21.13 -6.31 -22.16
C LYS A 236 21.23 -5.10 -23.09
N ASN A 237 20.28 -4.18 -23.00
CA ASN A 237 20.30 -2.95 -23.80
C ASN A 237 21.49 -2.06 -23.43
N VAL A 238 21.81 -1.91 -22.14
CA VAL A 238 22.97 -1.13 -21.68
C VAL A 238 24.28 -1.78 -22.14
N LYS A 239 24.40 -3.11 -22.13
CA LYS A 239 25.59 -3.80 -22.67
C LYS A 239 25.72 -3.60 -24.18
N ASN A 240 24.61 -3.62 -24.92
CA ASN A 240 24.60 -3.33 -26.35
C ASN A 240 24.97 -1.86 -26.66
N VAL A 241 24.48 -0.90 -25.86
CA VAL A 241 24.78 0.55 -26.04
C VAL A 241 26.18 0.93 -25.56
N LYS A 242 26.72 0.27 -24.51
CA LYS A 242 28.10 0.49 -24.06
C LYS A 242 29.15 0.02 -25.07
N ASN A 243 28.80 -0.87 -25.99
CA ASN A 243 29.62 -1.19 -27.15
C ASN A 243 29.63 -0.07 -28.21
N ASP A 244 28.79 0.97 -28.09
CA ASP A 244 28.62 2.01 -29.11
C ASP A 244 28.86 3.47 -28.69
N LYS A 245 28.95 3.84 -27.38
CA LYS A 245 29.63 5.04 -26.82
C LYS A 245 29.18 5.39 -25.39
N LYS A 246 30.15 5.96 -24.63
CA LYS A 246 30.14 6.73 -23.36
C LYS A 246 28.92 6.73 -22.40
N LYS A 247 29.24 6.37 -21.15
CA LYS A 247 28.64 6.66 -19.82
C LYS A 247 27.35 7.51 -19.78
N ILE A 248 26.24 6.86 -19.39
CA ILE A 248 25.04 7.50 -18.82
C ILE A 248 24.96 7.11 -17.34
N ILE A 249 24.73 8.11 -16.48
CA ILE A 249 24.53 7.97 -15.02
C ILE A 249 23.02 7.88 -14.76
N TYR A 250 22.59 6.88 -13.98
CA TYR A 250 21.20 6.73 -13.56
C TYR A 250 20.94 7.46 -12.24
N ILE A 251 19.79 8.13 -12.16
CA ILE A 251 19.28 8.79 -10.95
C ILE A 251 18.47 7.75 -10.17
N LEU A 252 18.91 7.46 -8.94
CA LEU A 252 18.23 6.54 -8.02
C LEU A 252 16.93 7.17 -7.52
N SER A 253 15.82 6.46 -7.70
CA SER A 253 14.53 6.76 -7.07
C SER A 253 14.61 6.54 -5.56
N THR A 254 13.98 7.43 -4.80
CA THR A 254 13.93 7.41 -3.33
C THR A 254 13.49 6.06 -2.74
N PRO A 255 14.08 5.60 -1.63
CA PRO A 255 13.72 4.33 -1.00
C PRO A 255 12.28 4.34 -0.50
N LEU A 256 11.57 3.22 -0.67
CA LEU A 256 10.36 2.91 0.09
C LEU A 256 10.69 3.00 1.59
N HIS A 257 9.84 3.66 2.38
CA HIS A 257 9.97 3.69 3.84
C HIS A 257 10.09 2.26 4.37
N HIS A 258 11.23 1.95 4.99
CA HIS A 258 11.53 0.62 5.51
C HIS A 258 10.70 0.34 6.77
N PRO A 259 9.79 -0.66 6.77
CA PRO A 259 9.15 -1.10 8.00
C PRO A 259 10.16 -1.78 8.93
N LYS A 260 9.92 -1.66 10.25
CA LYS A 260 10.81 -2.12 11.32
C LYS A 260 10.85 -3.65 11.50
N ASN A 261 10.01 -4.42 10.79
CA ASN A 261 9.86 -5.86 10.98
C ASN A 261 10.11 -6.62 9.67
N ARG A 262 11.39 -6.72 9.28
CA ARG A 262 11.79 -7.55 8.14
C ARG A 262 11.90 -9.01 8.57
N LEU A 263 11.12 -9.87 7.93
CA LEU A 263 11.20 -11.31 8.10
C LEU A 263 11.96 -11.94 6.93
N TYR A 264 12.67 -13.02 7.20
CA TYR A 264 13.45 -13.77 6.21
C TYR A 264 12.93 -15.20 6.15
N CYS A 265 12.73 -15.72 4.94
CA CYS A 265 12.32 -17.10 4.74
C CYS A 265 13.54 -18.01 4.97
N GLN A 266 13.55 -18.74 6.08
CA GLN A 266 14.57 -19.76 6.37
C GLN A 266 14.30 -21.05 5.59
#